data_AF-A0A392MSI7-F1
#
_entry.id   AF-A0A392MSI7-F1
#
_cell.length_a   1.000
_cell.length_b   1.000
_cell.length_c   1.000
_cell.angle_alpha   90.00
_cell.angle_beta   90.00
_cell.angle_gamma   90.00
#
_symmetry.space_group_name_H-M   'P 1'
#
loop_
_entity.id
_entity.type
_entity.pdbx_description
1 polymer ?
#
loop_
_entity_poly.entity_id
_entity_poly.type
_entity_poly.pdbx_seq_one_letter_code
_entity_poly.pdbx_strand_id
1 'polypeptide(L)'
;PIGRTVSDAVHVLDVIVGFDPRDYEATKSAAKLIPSGGYKQFLNKQGLKGKKIGVVRNPFLIPYKGSNVTSIFEDHLNLLR
;
A
#
# COMPACT_ATOMS: atom_id res chain seq x y z
N PRO A 1 4.67 -6.12 -6.25
CA PRO A 1 4.16 -7.52 -6.22
C PRO A 1 2.63 -7.56 -6.22
N ILE A 2 2.01 -8.52 -6.90
CA ILE A 2 0.56 -8.74 -6.88
C ILE A 2 0.33 -10.08 -6.18
N GLY A 3 -0.51 -10.08 -5.13
CA GLY A 3 -0.82 -11.25 -4.32
C GLY A 3 -2.29 -11.28 -3.95
N ARG A 4 -2.79 -12.43 -3.46
CA ARG A 4 -4.19 -12.56 -3.02
C ARG A 4 -4.45 -11.88 -1.68
N THR A 5 -3.43 -11.77 -0.85
CA THR A 5 -3.47 -11.04 0.42
C THR A 5 -2.36 -9.99 0.49
N VAL A 6 -2.53 -9.00 1.36
CA VAL A 6 -1.46 -8.03 1.69
C VAL A 6 -0.24 -8.76 2.26
N SER A 7 -0.45 -9.83 3.04
CA SER A 7 0.64 -10.65 3.57
C SER A 7 1.46 -11.27 2.44
N ASP A 8 0.82 -11.87 1.42
CA ASP A 8 1.52 -12.46 0.27
C ASP A 8 2.37 -11.39 -0.44
N ALA A 9 1.77 -10.23 -0.72
CA ALA A 9 2.46 -9.14 -1.40
C ALA A 9 3.69 -8.63 -0.63
N VAL A 10 3.58 -8.51 0.69
CA VAL A 10 4.68 -8.07 1.57
C VAL A 10 5.77 -9.13 1.70
N HIS A 11 5.43 -10.42 1.76
CA HIS A 11 6.42 -11.50 1.77
C HIS A 11 7.25 -11.52 0.49
N VAL A 12 6.61 -11.33 -0.67
CA VAL A 12 7.32 -11.21 -1.94
C VAL A 12 8.16 -9.94 -1.98
N LEU A 13 7.63 -8.79 -1.51
CA LEU A 13 8.37 -7.53 -1.46
C LEU A 13 9.66 -7.66 -0.67
N ASP A 14 9.62 -8.29 0.51
CA ASP A 14 10.80 -8.48 1.38
C ASP A 14 11.89 -9.32 0.73
N VAL A 15 11.55 -10.19 -0.23
CA VAL A 15 12.52 -11.01 -0.97
C VAL A 15 13.13 -10.24 -2.14
N ILE A 16 12.33 -9.45 -2.86
CA ILE A 16 12.78 -8.81 -4.11
C ILE A 16 13.34 -7.40 -3.90
N VAL A 17 13.06 -6.76 -2.77
CA VAL A 17 13.55 -5.41 -2.48
C VAL A 17 15.05 -5.44 -2.14
N GLY A 18 15.83 -4.57 -2.76
CA GLY A 18 17.27 -4.53 -2.54
C GLY A 18 18.01 -3.70 -3.57
N PHE A 19 19.31 -3.56 -3.35
CA PHE A 19 20.23 -3.00 -4.32
C PHE A 19 20.58 -4.06 -5.39
N ASP A 20 20.48 -3.69 -6.67
CA ASP A 20 20.99 -4.50 -7.78
C ASP A 20 22.19 -3.77 -8.41
N PRO A 21 23.42 -4.35 -8.40
CA PRO A 21 24.58 -3.75 -9.05
C PRO A 21 24.41 -3.48 -10.55
N ARG A 22 23.53 -4.23 -11.22
CA ARG A 22 23.23 -4.07 -12.66
C ARG A 22 22.23 -2.96 -12.92
N ASP A 23 21.52 -2.51 -11.87
CA ASP A 23 20.59 -1.38 -11.89
C ASP A 23 20.96 -0.39 -10.77
N TYR A 24 22.24 -0.03 -10.74
CA TYR A 24 22.83 0.78 -9.70
C TYR A 24 22.16 2.16 -9.58
N GLU A 25 21.92 2.83 -10.73
CA GLU A 25 21.37 4.18 -10.77
C GLU A 25 19.96 4.25 -10.17
N ALA A 26 19.11 3.25 -10.42
CA ALA A 26 17.76 3.23 -9.87
C ALA A 26 17.71 2.72 -8.42
N THR A 27 18.49 1.68 -8.08
CA THR A 27 18.30 0.96 -6.81
C THR A 27 19.13 1.50 -5.65
N LYS A 28 20.25 2.21 -5.89
CA LYS A 28 21.15 2.67 -4.82
C LYS A 28 20.46 3.60 -3.82
N SER A 29 19.67 4.57 -4.31
CA SER A 29 18.97 5.52 -3.45
C SER A 29 17.82 4.84 -2.70
N ALA A 30 17.07 3.97 -3.38
CA ALA A 30 15.96 3.22 -2.82
C ALA A 30 16.38 2.26 -1.70
N ALA A 31 17.55 1.62 -1.82
CA ALA A 31 18.05 0.69 -0.80
C ALA A 31 18.17 1.32 0.59
N LYS A 32 18.43 2.64 0.67
CA LYS A 32 18.50 3.37 1.94
C LYS A 32 17.15 3.53 2.64
N LEU A 33 16.06 3.34 1.91
CA LEU A 33 14.68 3.46 2.41
C LEU A 33 14.12 2.11 2.89
N ILE A 34 14.88 1.03 2.74
CA ILE A 34 14.47 -0.30 3.20
C ILE A 34 14.53 -0.30 4.73
N PRO A 35 13.41 -0.60 5.41
CA PRO A 35 13.35 -0.63 6.86
C PRO A 35 14.23 -1.76 7.42
N SER A 36 14.97 -1.47 8.48
CA SER A 36 15.66 -2.51 9.25
C SER A 36 14.63 -3.51 9.80
N GLY A 37 14.76 -4.79 9.45
CA GLY A 37 13.76 -5.83 9.77
C GLY A 37 12.71 -6.11 8.68
N GLY A 38 12.78 -5.44 7.52
CA GLY A 38 11.90 -5.69 6.36
C GLY A 38 10.49 -5.11 6.51
N TYR A 39 9.67 -5.19 5.46
CA TYR A 39 8.31 -4.64 5.45
C TYR A 39 7.29 -5.51 6.18
N LYS A 40 7.57 -6.81 6.37
CA LYS A 40 6.70 -7.71 7.15
C LYS A 40 6.40 -7.21 8.55
N GLN A 41 7.32 -6.46 9.17
CA GLN A 41 7.13 -5.89 10.51
C GLN A 41 5.93 -4.93 10.61
N PHE A 42 5.45 -4.40 9.48
CA PHE A 42 4.33 -3.46 9.42
C PHE A 42 2.97 -4.14 9.22
N LEU A 43 2.90 -5.47 9.12
CA LEU A 43 1.65 -6.20 9.08
C LEU A 43 0.96 -6.13 10.46
N ASN A 44 0.12 -5.11 10.64
CA ASN A 44 -0.55 -4.81 11.90
C ASN A 44 -2.04 -4.51 11.67
N LYS A 45 -2.92 -5.38 12.22
CA LYS A 45 -4.38 -5.22 12.12
C LYS A 45 -4.90 -3.93 12.76
N GLN A 46 -4.22 -3.41 13.77
CA GLN A 46 -4.57 -2.17 14.47
C GLN A 46 -3.77 -0.96 13.96
N GLY A 47 -3.04 -1.08 12.84
CA GLY A 47 -2.11 -0.05 12.35
C GLY A 47 -2.75 1.30 12.04
N LEU A 48 -4.06 1.31 11.77
CA LEU A 48 -4.83 2.51 11.42
C LEU A 48 -5.28 3.35 12.62
N LYS A 49 -5.18 2.82 13.86
CA LYS A 49 -5.62 3.56 15.06
C LYS A 49 -4.88 4.90 15.15
N GLY A 50 -5.63 5.99 15.19
CA GLY A 50 -5.13 7.37 15.28
C GLY A 50 -4.50 7.93 13.99
N LYS A 51 -4.60 7.23 12.86
CA LYS A 51 -4.11 7.72 11.55
C LYS A 51 -5.16 8.59 10.87
N LYS A 52 -4.69 9.60 10.12
CA LYS A 52 -5.53 10.43 9.26
C LYS A 52 -5.36 9.95 7.81
N ILE A 53 -6.46 9.54 7.17
CA ILE A 53 -6.48 9.09 5.78
C ILE A 53 -7.14 10.18 4.93
N GLY A 54 -6.39 10.73 3.98
CA GLY A 54 -6.92 11.70 3.00
C GLY A 54 -7.60 10.99 1.84
N VAL A 55 -8.87 11.33 1.56
CA VAL A 55 -9.65 10.75 0.47
C VAL A 55 -9.75 11.74 -0.69
N VAL A 56 -9.04 11.45 -1.78
CA VAL A 56 -9.08 12.27 -3.00
C VAL A 56 -10.27 11.85 -3.85
N ARG A 57 -11.33 12.66 -3.85
CA ARG A 57 -12.58 12.33 -4.55
C ARG A 57 -12.56 12.65 -6.05
N ASN A 58 -11.90 13.73 -6.44
CA ASN A 58 -11.74 14.14 -7.84
C ASN A 58 -10.29 13.88 -8.28
N PRO A 59 -10.01 13.18 -9.40
CA PRO A 59 -10.94 12.63 -10.40
C PRO A 59 -11.33 11.17 -10.17
N PHE A 60 -11.06 10.58 -9.01
CA PHE A 60 -11.13 9.13 -8.84
C PHE A 60 -12.53 8.57 -8.55
N LEU A 61 -13.46 9.34 -7.98
CA LEU A 61 -14.83 8.88 -7.68
C LEU A 61 -15.88 9.47 -8.62
N ILE A 62 -15.61 10.64 -9.21
CA ILE A 62 -16.53 11.33 -10.11
C ILE A 62 -16.91 10.49 -11.35
N PRO A 63 -15.97 9.81 -12.03
CA PRO A 63 -16.28 8.97 -13.20
C PRO A 63 -17.20 7.80 -12.89
N TYR A 64 -17.32 7.41 -11.62
CA TYR A 64 -18.12 6.26 -11.18
C TYR A 64 -19.49 6.67 -10.62
N LYS A 65 -19.88 7.94 -10.74
CA LYS A 65 -21.18 8.43 -10.27
C LYS A 65 -22.33 7.65 -10.92
N GLY A 66 -23.18 7.04 -10.10
CA GLY A 66 -24.29 6.20 -10.53
C GLY A 66 -23.99 4.69 -10.55
N SER A 67 -22.72 4.28 -10.38
CA SER A 67 -22.36 2.88 -10.13
C SER A 67 -22.40 2.53 -8.64
N ASN A 68 -22.35 1.23 -8.33
CA ASN A 68 -22.19 0.75 -6.95
C ASN A 68 -20.76 0.96 -6.40
N VAL A 69 -19.79 1.39 -7.22
CA VAL A 69 -18.41 1.61 -6.79
C VAL A 69 -18.35 2.67 -5.69
N THR A 70 -19.10 3.77 -5.84
CA THR A 70 -19.12 4.85 -4.86
C THR A 70 -19.69 4.39 -3.51
N SER A 71 -20.76 3.60 -3.51
CA SER A 71 -21.33 3.08 -2.26
C SER A 71 -20.40 2.07 -1.59
N ILE A 72 -19.86 1.11 -2.34
CA ILE A 72 -18.91 0.12 -1.83
C ILE A 72 -17.69 0.82 -1.23
N PHE A 73 -17.17 1.84 -1.90
CA PHE A 73 -16.02 2.60 -1.43
C PHE A 73 -16.32 3.33 -0.11
N GLU A 74 -17.46 4.01 0.00
CA GLU A 74 -17.86 4.71 1.23
C GLU A 74 -18.14 3.72 2.39
N ASP A 75 -18.74 2.56 2.11
CA ASP A 75 -18.94 1.49 3.11
C ASP A 75 -17.60 1.02 3.69
N HIS A 76 -16.59 0.80 2.84
CA HIS A 76 -15.27 0.41 3.30
C HIS A 76 -14.56 1.54 4.04
N LEU A 77 -14.73 2.81 3.64
CA LEU A 77 -14.20 3.94 4.42
C LEU A 77 -14.81 4.03 5.81
N ASN A 78 -16.09 3.70 5.98
CA ASN A 78 -16.74 3.63 7.29
C ASN A 78 -16.10 2.57 8.19
N LEU A 79 -15.66 1.43 7.64
CA LEU A 79 -14.95 0.40 8.40
C LEU A 79 -13.56 0.84 8.89
N LEU A 80 -12.96 1.84 8.25
CA LEU A 80 -11.62 2.35 8.60
C LEU A 80 -11.66 3.52 9.60
N ARG A 81 -12.84 4.08 9.90
CA ARG A 81 -13.05 5.18 10.85
C ARG A 81 -13.06 4.67 12.29
#